data_AF-A0AB73T9S6-F1
#
_entry.id   AF-A0AB73T9S6-F1
#
_cell.length_a   1.000
_cell.length_b   1.000
_cell.length_c   1.000
_cell.angle_alpha   90.00
_cell.angle_beta   90.00
_cell.angle_gamma   90.00
#
_symmetry.space_group_name_H-M   'P 1'
#
loop_
_entity.id
_entity.type
_entity.pdbx_description
1 polymer ?
#
loop_
_entity_poly.entity_id
_entity_poly.type
_entity_poly.pdbx_seq_one_letter_code
_entity_poly.pdbx_strand_id
1 'polypeptide(L)'
;MKRKFLVILSAMCILSANAYGNGTKALANAELSTLESISEIVQAEFKDTQLAETVNSDGSILYVTAGTNEDTEKLAEVLGQAATESWFDYDYVMLSQYYEDYLVVSILLKCDDYQMTFHAWFDDNGKLIDMGDGSNTETEKSEISENQRSATDSQMTMSQKNALSKAKDYLNLTAFSYTGLIKQLEFEGFSNEDATYAADHCGADWNEQAAKKAQDYLDLTAFSRSGLIDQLVYEGFTNEQAEYGVSAVGY
;
A
#
# COMPACT_ATOMS: atom_id res chain seq x y z
N MET A 1 1.12 7.55 -30.42
CA MET A 1 1.63 6.18 -30.18
C MET A 1 0.48 5.37 -29.64
N LYS A 2 0.29 4.13 -30.12
CA LYS A 2 -0.67 3.19 -29.53
C LYS A 2 -0.15 2.78 -28.16
N ARG A 3 -1.00 2.66 -27.15
CA ARG A 3 -0.62 2.31 -25.77
C ARG A 3 -1.13 0.91 -25.42
N LYS A 4 -0.37 0.13 -24.68
CA LYS A 4 -0.75 -1.20 -24.22
C LYS A 4 -0.90 -1.22 -22.70
N PHE A 5 -2.02 -1.76 -22.20
CA PHE A 5 -2.34 -1.82 -20.77
C PHE A 5 -2.60 -3.25 -20.30
N LEU A 6 -1.86 -3.72 -19.29
CA LEU A 6 -2.21 -4.93 -18.55
C LEU A 6 -3.08 -4.50 -17.38
N VAL A 7 -4.24 -5.12 -17.19
CA VAL A 7 -5.18 -4.85 -16.09
C VAL A 7 -5.35 -6.13 -15.29
N ILE A 8 -4.97 -6.08 -14.02
CA ILE A 8 -5.09 -7.19 -13.08
C ILE A 8 -6.25 -6.85 -12.15
N LEU A 9 -7.26 -7.72 -12.13
CA LEU A 9 -8.43 -7.61 -11.27
C LEU A 9 -8.38 -8.76 -10.26
N SER A 10 -8.21 -8.45 -8.98
CA SER A 10 -8.17 -9.48 -7.93
C SER A 10 -9.20 -9.23 -6.84
N ALA A 11 -9.85 -10.29 -6.37
CA ALA A 11 -10.66 -10.26 -5.16
C ALA A 11 -9.77 -10.68 -3.98
N MET A 12 -9.65 -9.79 -2.98
CA MET A 12 -8.83 -9.87 -1.77
C MET A 12 -7.32 -10.00 -2.00
N CYS A 13 -6.54 -8.99 -1.62
CA CYS A 13 -5.10 -9.08 -1.37
C CYS A 13 -4.63 -7.98 -0.41
N ILE A 14 -3.76 -8.25 0.54
CA ILE A 14 -3.06 -7.18 1.28
C ILE A 14 -1.68 -7.08 0.63
N LEU A 15 -1.38 -5.99 -0.08
CA LEU A 15 -0.12 -5.84 -0.82
C LEU A 15 1.05 -5.61 0.13
N SER A 16 2.06 -6.49 0.09
CA SER A 16 3.40 -6.24 0.63
C SER A 16 4.31 -5.67 -0.48
N ALA A 17 5.17 -4.71 -0.15
CA ALA A 17 6.09 -4.06 -1.10
C ALA A 17 7.28 -4.94 -1.53
N ASN A 18 7.33 -6.22 -1.12
CA ASN A 18 8.47 -7.11 -1.32
C ASN A 18 8.32 -8.10 -2.49
N ALA A 19 7.36 -7.90 -3.39
CA ALA A 19 7.10 -8.75 -4.55
C ALA A 19 8.22 -8.77 -5.64
N TYR A 20 9.44 -8.33 -5.32
CA TYR A 20 10.60 -8.29 -6.23
C TYR A 20 11.75 -9.24 -5.84
N GLY A 21 11.53 -10.23 -4.96
CA GLY A 21 12.62 -11.06 -4.45
C GLY A 21 12.31 -12.55 -4.24
N ASN A 22 12.95 -13.39 -5.08
CA ASN A 22 13.26 -14.82 -4.89
C ASN A 22 12.18 -15.89 -5.17
N GLY A 23 11.14 -15.60 -5.93
CA GLY A 23 10.33 -16.64 -6.59
C GLY A 23 11.11 -17.37 -7.71
N THR A 24 10.85 -18.67 -7.92
CA THR A 24 11.32 -19.40 -9.10
C THR A 24 10.78 -18.74 -10.37
N LYS A 25 11.66 -18.22 -11.23
CA LYS A 25 11.28 -17.63 -12.52
C LYS A 25 10.44 -18.62 -13.33
N ALA A 26 9.17 -18.29 -13.57
CA ALA A 26 8.38 -18.95 -14.59
C ALA A 26 8.91 -18.50 -15.96
N LEU A 27 9.54 -19.41 -16.69
CA LEU A 27 10.14 -19.12 -17.99
C LEU A 27 9.12 -19.44 -19.10
N ALA A 28 8.55 -18.40 -19.71
CA ALA A 28 7.78 -18.54 -20.94
C ALA A 28 8.71 -18.82 -22.14
N ASN A 29 8.16 -19.47 -23.18
CA ASN A 29 8.87 -19.66 -24.44
C ASN A 29 8.98 -18.33 -25.22
N ALA A 30 10.18 -18.00 -25.71
CA ALA A 30 10.49 -16.74 -26.39
C ALA A 30 9.80 -16.56 -27.77
N GLU A 31 9.11 -17.58 -28.28
CA GLU A 31 8.35 -17.52 -29.54
C GLU A 31 6.86 -17.19 -29.36
N LEU A 32 6.37 -17.11 -28.12
CA LEU A 32 4.97 -16.85 -27.82
C LEU A 32 4.65 -15.35 -27.82
N SER A 33 3.38 -15.01 -28.12
CA SER A 33 2.85 -13.67 -27.86
C SER A 33 2.78 -13.40 -26.35
N THR A 34 2.77 -12.12 -25.94
CA THR A 34 2.66 -11.76 -24.52
C THR A 34 1.42 -12.37 -23.84
N LEU A 35 0.28 -12.45 -24.53
CA LEU A 35 -0.91 -13.13 -24.02
C LEU A 35 -0.65 -14.62 -23.76
N GLU A 36 -0.03 -15.32 -24.70
CA GLU A 36 0.27 -16.75 -24.57
C GLU A 36 1.30 -16.99 -23.46
N SER A 37 2.34 -16.16 -23.37
CA SER A 37 3.34 -16.23 -22.29
C SER A 37 2.71 -16.01 -20.91
N ILE A 38 1.87 -14.97 -20.76
CA ILE A 38 1.17 -14.71 -19.49
C ILE A 38 0.17 -15.84 -19.19
N SER A 39 -0.52 -16.37 -20.20
CA SER A 39 -1.43 -17.51 -20.04
C SER A 39 -0.71 -18.76 -19.54
N GLU A 40 0.46 -19.10 -20.10
CA GLU A 40 1.25 -20.25 -19.64
C GLU A 40 1.70 -20.08 -18.19
N ILE A 41 2.25 -18.91 -17.87
CA ILE A 41 2.76 -18.58 -16.53
C ILE A 41 1.62 -18.66 -15.50
N VAL A 42 0.48 -18.02 -15.79
CA VAL A 42 -0.64 -17.94 -14.85
C VAL A 42 -1.33 -19.29 -14.71
N GLN A 43 -1.63 -19.99 -15.81
CA GLN A 43 -2.35 -21.27 -15.75
C GLN A 43 -1.49 -22.42 -15.18
N ALA A 44 -0.17 -22.30 -15.18
CA ALA A 44 0.71 -23.28 -14.54
C ALA A 44 0.56 -23.29 -13.01
N GLU A 45 0.22 -22.14 -12.41
CA GLU A 45 0.25 -21.94 -10.96
C GLU A 45 -1.12 -21.62 -10.35
N PHE A 46 -2.04 -21.05 -11.12
CA PHE A 46 -3.35 -20.58 -10.68
C PHE A 46 -4.45 -21.23 -11.54
N LYS A 47 -5.46 -21.81 -10.91
CA LYS A 47 -6.49 -22.62 -11.57
C LYS A 47 -7.76 -21.84 -11.89
N ASP A 48 -8.10 -20.88 -11.04
CA ASP A 48 -9.33 -20.09 -11.12
C ASP A 48 -9.06 -18.69 -11.71
N THR A 49 -8.07 -18.56 -12.58
CA THR A 49 -7.75 -17.31 -13.29
C THR A 49 -8.33 -17.28 -14.70
N GLN A 50 -8.82 -16.11 -15.13
CA GLN A 50 -9.25 -15.89 -16.52
C GLN A 50 -8.43 -14.78 -17.17
N LEU A 51 -8.14 -14.96 -18.45
CA LEU A 51 -7.41 -14.00 -19.26
C LEU A 51 -8.25 -13.60 -20.47
N ALA A 52 -8.24 -12.31 -20.80
CA ALA A 52 -8.88 -11.80 -22.01
C ALA A 52 -8.06 -10.65 -22.59
N GLU A 53 -7.80 -10.65 -23.89
CA GLU A 53 -7.18 -9.52 -24.59
C GLU A 53 -8.21 -8.82 -25.47
N THR A 54 -8.23 -7.49 -25.43
CA THR A 54 -9.00 -6.64 -26.35
C THR A 54 -8.07 -5.71 -27.09
N VAL A 55 -8.20 -5.66 -28.42
CA VAL A 55 -7.38 -4.80 -29.29
C VAL A 55 -8.30 -3.80 -29.99
N ASN A 56 -7.96 -2.51 -29.91
CA ASN A 56 -8.68 -1.43 -30.59
C ASN A 56 -7.72 -0.53 -31.40
N SER A 57 -8.24 0.57 -31.96
CA SER A 57 -7.43 1.51 -32.74
C SER A 57 -6.29 2.16 -31.94
N ASP A 58 -6.48 2.28 -30.62
CA ASP A 58 -5.64 3.05 -29.72
C ASP A 58 -4.65 2.18 -28.91
N GLY A 59 -4.82 0.86 -28.92
CA GLY A 59 -4.04 -0.02 -28.06
C GLY A 59 -4.53 -1.46 -27.93
N SER A 60 -3.84 -2.21 -27.07
CA SER A 60 -4.27 -3.52 -26.56
C SER A 60 -4.46 -3.44 -25.05
N ILE A 61 -5.48 -4.11 -24.53
CA ILE A 61 -5.69 -4.30 -23.10
C ILE A 61 -5.72 -5.80 -22.82
N LEU A 62 -4.84 -6.27 -21.94
CA LEU A 62 -4.86 -7.62 -21.40
C LEU A 62 -5.49 -7.59 -20.02
N TYR A 63 -6.56 -8.33 -19.81
CA TYR A 63 -7.21 -8.53 -18.52
C TYR A 63 -6.76 -9.85 -17.93
N VAL A 64 -6.38 -9.83 -16.65
CA VAL A 64 -6.15 -11.03 -15.84
C VAL A 64 -7.03 -10.93 -14.61
N THR A 65 -7.96 -11.86 -14.43
CA THR A 65 -8.83 -11.92 -13.26
C THR A 65 -8.44 -13.10 -12.38
N ALA A 66 -8.26 -12.88 -11.08
CA ALA A 66 -8.05 -13.94 -10.10
C ALA A 66 -9.38 -14.45 -9.53
N GLY A 67 -9.46 -15.75 -9.27
CA GLY A 67 -10.58 -16.34 -8.53
C GLY A 67 -10.52 -15.99 -7.05
N THR A 68 -11.64 -16.17 -6.33
CA THR A 68 -11.78 -15.78 -4.91
C THR A 68 -10.91 -16.58 -3.94
N ASN A 69 -10.34 -17.70 -4.38
CA ASN A 69 -9.51 -18.59 -3.57
C ASN A 69 -8.04 -18.56 -3.98
N GLU A 70 -7.69 -17.77 -4.99
CA GLU A 70 -6.31 -17.71 -5.48
C GLU A 70 -5.44 -16.86 -4.56
N ASP A 71 -4.18 -17.23 -4.46
CA ASP A 71 -3.16 -16.42 -3.79
C ASP A 71 -2.83 -15.22 -4.69
N THR A 72 -3.59 -14.17 -4.51
CA THR A 72 -3.54 -12.93 -5.28
C THR A 72 -2.22 -12.18 -5.09
N GLU A 73 -1.54 -12.36 -3.95
CA GLU A 73 -0.22 -11.78 -3.68
C GLU A 73 0.82 -12.47 -4.56
N LYS A 74 0.79 -13.81 -4.56
CA LYS A 74 1.62 -14.62 -5.45
C LYS A 74 1.32 -14.34 -6.92
N LEU A 75 0.06 -14.14 -7.30
CA LEU A 75 -0.29 -13.78 -8.69
C LEU A 75 0.30 -12.43 -9.08
N ALA A 76 0.22 -11.43 -8.19
CA ALA A 76 0.82 -10.12 -8.42
C ALA A 76 2.35 -10.21 -8.52
N GLU A 77 3.00 -11.03 -7.70
CA GLU A 77 4.44 -11.30 -7.79
C GLU A 77 4.81 -11.92 -9.16
N VAL A 78 4.11 -12.98 -9.55
CA VAL A 78 4.35 -13.70 -10.81
C VAL A 78 4.17 -12.77 -12.02
N LEU A 79 3.10 -11.96 -12.03
CA LEU A 79 2.85 -11.00 -13.11
C LEU A 79 3.83 -9.81 -13.07
N GLY A 80 4.24 -9.37 -11.89
CA GLY A 80 5.28 -8.35 -11.71
C GLY A 80 6.62 -8.81 -12.28
N GLN A 81 7.02 -10.06 -12.01
CA GLN A 81 8.21 -10.66 -12.60
C GLN A 81 8.10 -10.75 -14.12
N ALA A 82 6.96 -11.21 -14.64
CA ALA A 82 6.70 -11.26 -16.08
C ALA A 82 6.82 -9.87 -16.74
N ALA A 83 6.39 -8.81 -16.06
CA ALA A 83 6.50 -7.44 -16.53
C ALA A 83 7.95 -6.90 -16.61
N THR A 84 8.94 -7.64 -16.09
CA THR A 84 10.38 -7.33 -16.23
C THR A 84 11.05 -8.04 -17.39
N GLU A 85 10.37 -8.99 -18.01
CA GLU A 85 10.96 -9.82 -19.04
C GLU A 85 10.94 -9.12 -20.40
N SER A 86 11.99 -9.35 -21.20
CA SER A 86 12.18 -8.66 -22.49
C SER A 86 11.09 -8.91 -23.54
N TRP A 87 10.28 -9.95 -23.37
CA TRP A 87 9.15 -10.29 -24.23
C TRP A 87 7.85 -9.57 -23.81
N PHE A 88 7.83 -8.92 -22.65
CA PHE A 88 6.68 -8.19 -22.16
C PHE A 88 6.62 -6.81 -22.83
N ASP A 89 5.56 -6.57 -23.61
CA ASP A 89 5.49 -5.42 -24.52
C ASP A 89 4.39 -4.40 -24.17
N TYR A 90 3.92 -4.44 -22.92
CA TYR A 90 2.89 -3.53 -22.41
C TYR A 90 3.52 -2.30 -21.76
N ASP A 91 2.95 -1.11 -22.01
CA ASP A 91 3.48 0.17 -21.53
C ASP A 91 3.11 0.45 -20.07
N TYR A 92 1.97 -0.09 -19.62
CA TYR A 92 1.43 0.11 -18.27
C TYR A 92 0.86 -1.17 -17.68
N VAL A 93 0.95 -1.29 -16.36
CA VAL A 93 0.22 -2.27 -15.55
C VAL A 93 -0.72 -1.53 -14.61
N MET A 94 -2.02 -1.83 -14.70
CA MET A 94 -3.02 -1.41 -13.75
C MET A 94 -3.36 -2.57 -12.83
N LEU A 95 -3.19 -2.35 -11.53
CA LEU A 95 -3.56 -3.28 -10.48
C LEU A 95 -4.83 -2.75 -9.84
N SER A 96 -5.91 -3.51 -9.87
CA SER A 96 -7.16 -3.15 -9.21
C SER A 96 -7.60 -4.30 -8.31
N GLN A 97 -7.82 -3.97 -7.05
CA GLN A 97 -8.14 -4.96 -6.03
C GLN A 97 -9.50 -4.65 -5.43
N TYR A 98 -10.29 -5.70 -5.26
CA TYR A 98 -11.62 -5.67 -4.70
C TYR A 98 -11.67 -6.43 -3.38
N TYR A 99 -12.53 -6.00 -2.46
CA TYR A 99 -12.94 -6.76 -1.28
C TYR A 99 -14.46 -6.91 -1.37
N GLU A 100 -14.93 -8.16 -1.42
CA GLU A 100 -16.31 -8.46 -1.82
C GLU A 100 -16.67 -7.75 -3.14
N ASP A 101 -17.61 -6.80 -3.11
CA ASP A 101 -18.07 -6.05 -4.28
C ASP A 101 -17.47 -4.63 -4.39
N TYR A 102 -16.57 -4.25 -3.46
CA TYR A 102 -16.01 -2.90 -3.38
C TYR A 102 -14.57 -2.87 -3.89
N LEU A 103 -14.25 -1.89 -4.73
CA LEU A 103 -12.86 -1.60 -5.09
C LEU A 103 -12.16 -1.03 -3.85
N VAL A 104 -11.00 -1.57 -3.49
CA VAL A 104 -10.18 -1.16 -2.33
C VAL A 104 -8.96 -0.37 -2.76
N VAL A 105 -8.34 -0.76 -3.87
CA VAL A 105 -7.20 -0.03 -4.42
C VAL A 105 -7.15 -0.15 -5.94
N SER A 106 -6.71 0.91 -6.60
CA SER A 106 -6.32 0.90 -8.01
C SER A 106 -5.00 1.64 -8.18
N ILE A 107 -4.01 1.00 -8.80
CA ILE A 107 -2.67 1.55 -9.03
C ILE A 107 -2.33 1.41 -10.51
N LEU A 108 -1.81 2.46 -11.13
CA LEU A 108 -1.26 2.43 -12.48
C LEU A 108 0.25 2.64 -12.45
N LEU A 109 0.98 1.61 -12.85
CA LEU A 109 2.43 1.60 -12.96
C LEU A 109 2.83 1.72 -14.43
N LYS A 110 3.89 2.47 -14.71
CA LYS A 110 4.53 2.51 -16.03
C LYS A 110 5.62 1.45 -16.11
N CYS A 111 5.65 0.61 -17.15
CA CYS A 111 6.57 -0.54 -17.20
C CYS A 111 8.04 -0.16 -17.39
N ASP A 112 8.33 0.97 -18.03
CA ASP A 112 9.72 1.40 -18.31
C ASP A 112 10.55 1.64 -17.04
N ASP A 113 9.90 2.21 -16.01
CA ASP A 113 10.56 2.76 -14.81
C ASP A 113 9.84 2.36 -13.51
N TYR A 114 8.77 1.57 -13.63
CA TYR A 114 7.88 1.12 -12.55
C TYR A 114 7.37 2.27 -11.67
N GLN A 115 7.36 3.50 -12.20
CA GLN A 115 6.81 4.63 -11.48
C GLN A 115 5.30 4.51 -11.41
N MET A 116 4.77 4.74 -10.22
CA MET A 116 3.35 4.88 -9.99
C MET A 116 2.89 6.22 -10.56
N THR A 117 2.08 6.15 -11.61
CA THR A 117 1.52 7.30 -12.33
C THR A 117 0.11 7.65 -11.87
N PHE A 118 -0.52 6.73 -11.13
CA PHE A 118 -1.81 6.93 -10.51
C PHE A 118 -1.99 5.95 -9.35
N HIS A 119 -2.62 6.40 -8.28
CA HIS A 119 -3.21 5.54 -7.27
C HIS A 119 -4.58 6.07 -6.85
N ALA A 120 -5.44 5.16 -6.43
CA ALA A 120 -6.68 5.44 -5.74
C ALA A 120 -6.88 4.39 -4.65
N TRP A 121 -7.15 4.84 -3.43
CA TRP A 121 -7.45 4.02 -2.26
C TRP A 121 -8.89 4.25 -1.85
N PHE A 122 -9.55 3.19 -1.40
CA PHE A 122 -10.96 3.20 -1.06
C PHE A 122 -11.18 2.51 0.28
N ASP A 123 -12.22 2.92 1.00
CA ASP A 123 -12.63 2.30 2.25
C ASP A 123 -13.40 1.00 2.02
N ASP A 124 -13.77 0.33 3.11
CA ASP A 124 -14.51 -0.94 3.10
C ASP A 124 -15.94 -0.81 2.53
N ASN A 125 -16.39 0.42 2.19
CA ASN A 125 -17.65 0.69 1.50
C ASN A 125 -17.43 1.17 0.05
N GLY A 126 -16.20 1.09 -0.46
CA GLY A 126 -15.83 1.54 -1.82
C GLY A 126 -15.83 3.05 -2.00
N LYS A 127 -15.79 3.84 -0.92
CA LYS A 127 -15.65 5.31 -0.99
C LYS A 127 -14.18 5.68 -1.14
N LEU A 128 -13.88 6.55 -2.09
CA LEU A 128 -12.52 7.06 -2.31
C LEU A 128 -11.99 7.75 -1.04
N ILE A 129 -10.86 7.26 -0.53
CA ILE A 129 -10.10 7.82 0.59
C ILE A 129 -9.00 8.75 0.07
N ASP A 130 -8.27 8.31 -0.95
CA ASP A 130 -7.09 9.02 -1.45
C ASP A 130 -6.90 8.74 -2.95
N MET A 131 -6.45 9.74 -3.70
CA MET A 131 -6.13 9.63 -5.11
C MET A 131 -4.99 10.59 -5.46
N GLY A 132 -3.99 10.09 -6.17
CA GLY A 132 -2.83 10.88 -6.60
C GLY A 132 -2.38 10.52 -8.00
N ASP A 133 -1.65 11.44 -8.63
CA ASP A 133 -1.14 11.33 -10.01
C ASP A 133 0.39 11.09 -10.07
N GLY A 134 0.99 10.67 -8.96
CA GLY A 134 2.43 10.39 -8.87
C GLY A 134 3.32 11.64 -8.79
N SER A 135 2.76 12.86 -8.66
CA SER A 135 3.53 14.08 -8.47
C SER A 135 3.76 14.39 -6.98
N ASN A 136 5.01 14.26 -6.51
CA ASN A 136 5.43 14.78 -5.20
C ASN A 136 5.38 16.31 -5.23
N THR A 137 4.40 16.92 -4.57
CA THR A 137 4.47 18.34 -4.19
C THR A 137 4.73 18.48 -2.70
N GLU A 138 6.03 18.56 -2.38
CA GLU A 138 6.55 19.11 -1.12
C GLU A 138 6.15 20.59 -0.97
N THR A 139 5.79 21.02 0.23
CA THR A 139 5.98 22.42 0.66
C THR A 139 6.38 22.46 2.13
N GLU A 140 7.51 23.11 2.36
CA GLU A 140 8.26 23.22 3.61
C GLU A 140 7.53 23.99 4.74
N LYS A 141 7.88 23.60 5.97
CA LYS A 141 8.52 24.42 7.03
C LYS A 141 7.73 24.52 8.34
N SER A 142 8.30 23.94 9.40
CA SER A 142 8.77 24.75 10.54
C SER A 142 9.81 24.01 11.39
N GLU A 143 10.93 24.70 11.60
CA GLU A 143 12.00 24.40 12.57
C GLU A 143 11.45 24.40 14.00
N ILE A 144 11.97 23.51 14.87
CA ILE A 144 12.36 23.80 16.26
C ILE A 144 13.31 22.70 16.80
N SER A 145 14.48 23.17 17.23
CA SER A 145 15.35 22.72 18.33
C SER A 145 16.14 21.40 18.20
N GLU A 146 17.29 21.52 17.54
CA GLU A 146 18.51 20.77 17.86
C GLU A 146 18.96 21.01 19.30
N ASN A 147 18.61 20.14 20.26
CA ASN A 147 19.46 19.95 21.44
C ASN A 147 19.24 18.64 22.22
N GLN A 148 19.08 17.49 21.56
CA GLN A 148 19.27 16.17 22.19
C GLN A 148 19.78 15.12 21.17
N ARG A 149 20.84 15.46 20.43
CA ARG A 149 21.67 14.47 19.71
C ARG A 149 22.90 14.19 20.54
N SER A 150 22.95 13.03 21.21
CA SER A 150 24.13 12.25 21.66
C SER A 150 23.79 11.56 22.98
N ALA A 151 23.38 10.29 22.97
CA ALA A 151 24.32 9.17 23.00
C ALA A 151 23.82 7.86 22.34
N THR A 152 22.65 7.86 21.68
CA THR A 152 22.00 6.62 21.19
C THR A 152 22.40 6.23 19.75
N ASP A 153 22.98 7.15 18.98
CA ASP A 153 23.27 6.94 17.54
C ASP A 153 24.41 5.93 17.27
N SER A 154 25.12 5.49 18.31
CA SER A 154 26.20 4.50 18.21
C SER A 154 25.76 3.03 18.38
N GLN A 155 24.47 2.75 18.61
CA GLN A 155 23.94 1.39 18.74
C GLN A 155 22.84 1.01 17.74
N MET A 156 22.34 1.95 16.94
CA MET A 156 21.20 1.68 16.05
C MET A 156 21.62 0.81 14.86
N THR A 157 20.95 -0.32 14.66
CA THR A 157 21.14 -1.17 13.48
C THR A 157 20.67 -0.46 12.22
N MET A 158 21.11 -0.90 11.03
CA MET A 158 20.58 -0.35 9.78
C MET A 158 19.07 -0.61 9.63
N SER A 159 18.59 -1.76 10.13
CA SER A 159 17.16 -2.10 10.12
C SER A 159 16.35 -1.12 10.95
N GLN A 160 16.80 -0.80 12.17
CA GLN A 160 16.19 0.21 13.04
C GLN A 160 16.18 1.60 12.41
N LYS A 161 17.26 1.99 11.71
CA LYS A 161 17.30 3.27 10.96
C LYS A 161 16.24 3.35 9.88
N ASN A 162 16.09 2.27 9.11
CA ASN A 162 15.10 2.19 8.03
C ASN A 162 13.67 2.17 8.58
N ALA A 163 13.40 1.37 9.61
CA ALA A 163 12.11 1.32 10.28
C ALA A 163 11.72 2.70 10.84
N LEU A 164 12.67 3.40 11.47
CA LEU A 164 12.47 4.73 12.01
C LEU A 164 12.18 5.78 10.91
N SER A 165 12.89 5.72 9.78
CA SER A 165 12.61 6.60 8.64
C SER A 165 11.18 6.37 8.15
N LYS A 166 10.80 5.10 7.97
CA LYS A 166 9.51 4.71 7.45
C LYS A 166 8.36 5.07 8.40
N ALA A 167 8.57 4.90 9.70
CA ALA A 167 7.64 5.36 10.74
C ALA A 167 7.33 6.86 10.60
N LYS A 168 8.36 7.67 10.37
CA LYS A 168 8.19 9.13 10.17
C LYS A 168 7.47 9.46 8.88
N ASP A 169 7.79 8.75 7.79
CA ASP A 169 7.09 8.92 6.51
C ASP A 169 5.59 8.64 6.67
N TYR A 170 5.22 7.57 7.39
CA TYR A 170 3.83 7.26 7.70
C TYR A 170 3.14 8.35 8.51
N LEU A 171 3.77 8.79 9.59
CA LEU A 171 3.19 9.81 10.49
C LEU A 171 3.09 11.20 9.87
N ASN A 172 3.84 11.46 8.79
CA ASN A 172 3.70 12.67 7.97
C ASN A 172 2.49 12.58 7.03
N LEU A 173 2.08 11.37 6.64
CA LEU A 173 0.97 11.14 5.71
C LEU A 173 -0.37 10.98 6.43
N THR A 174 -0.43 10.18 7.48
CA THR A 174 -1.67 9.90 8.22
C THR A 174 -1.40 9.59 9.69
N ALA A 175 -2.44 9.71 10.52
CA ALA A 175 -2.34 9.42 11.93
C ALA A 175 -2.41 7.92 12.23
N PHE A 176 -1.54 7.48 13.14
CA PHE A 176 -1.48 6.11 13.63
C PHE A 176 -1.49 6.07 15.16
N SER A 177 -2.11 5.03 15.71
CA SER A 177 -1.84 4.63 17.10
C SER A 177 -0.44 4.02 17.20
N TYR A 178 0.12 4.00 18.42
CA TYR A 178 1.42 3.35 18.67
C TYR A 178 1.43 1.90 18.17
N THR A 179 0.38 1.14 18.52
CA THR A 179 0.28 -0.27 18.12
C THR A 179 -0.05 -0.44 16.64
N GLY A 180 -0.81 0.49 16.05
CA GLY A 180 -1.09 0.52 14.62
C GLY A 180 0.17 0.75 13.79
N LEU A 181 1.03 1.69 14.21
CA LEU A 181 2.29 1.96 13.52
C LEU A 181 3.25 0.76 13.59
N ILE A 182 3.34 0.09 14.75
CA ILE A 182 4.15 -1.13 14.88
C ILE A 182 3.63 -2.21 13.92
N LYS A 183 2.32 -2.48 13.92
CA LYS A 183 1.72 -3.47 13.02
C LYS A 183 1.98 -3.15 11.55
N GLN A 184 1.92 -1.87 11.17
CA GLN A 184 2.21 -1.45 9.79
C GLN A 184 3.66 -1.73 9.40
N LEU A 185 4.62 -1.45 10.29
CA LEU A 185 6.03 -1.72 10.03
C LEU A 185 6.35 -3.22 10.04
N GLU A 186 5.74 -4.00 10.95
CA GLU A 186 5.84 -5.47 10.93
C GLU A 186 5.28 -6.05 9.63
N PHE A 187 4.16 -5.49 9.16
CA PHE A 187 3.56 -5.87 7.89
C PHE A 187 4.51 -5.57 6.70
N GLU A 188 5.31 -4.51 6.77
CA GLU A 188 6.37 -4.22 5.79
C GLU A 188 7.64 -5.07 5.94
N GLY A 189 7.65 -6.01 6.89
CA GLY A 189 8.72 -6.98 7.08
C GLY A 189 9.81 -6.55 8.06
N PHE A 190 9.64 -5.44 8.78
CA PHE A 190 10.51 -5.14 9.92
C PHE A 190 10.26 -6.13 11.05
N SER A 191 11.32 -6.49 11.78
CA SER A 191 11.14 -7.31 12.99
C SER A 191 10.32 -6.54 14.02
N ASN A 192 9.63 -7.25 14.91
CA ASN A 192 8.92 -6.63 16.03
C ASN A 192 9.83 -5.69 16.83
N GLU A 193 11.10 -6.08 17.02
CA GLU A 193 12.11 -5.27 17.72
C GLU A 193 12.40 -3.96 16.97
N ASP A 194 12.60 -4.01 15.65
CA ASP A 194 12.87 -2.81 14.83
C ASP A 194 11.64 -1.89 14.71
N ALA A 195 10.45 -2.47 14.56
CA ALA A 195 9.19 -1.73 14.47
C ALA A 195 8.85 -1.04 15.79
N THR A 196 9.01 -1.74 16.92
CA THR A 196 8.86 -1.16 18.26
C THR A 196 9.88 -0.07 18.49
N TYR A 197 11.15 -0.32 18.13
CA TYR A 197 12.19 0.69 18.21
C TYR A 197 11.83 1.95 17.40
N ALA A 198 11.33 1.79 16.18
CA ALA A 198 10.89 2.89 15.34
C ALA A 198 9.75 3.70 15.96
N ALA A 199 8.71 3.03 16.47
CA ALA A 199 7.61 3.68 17.16
C ALA A 199 8.10 4.45 18.40
N ASP A 200 8.99 3.85 19.20
CA ASP A 200 9.55 4.50 20.39
C ASP A 200 10.39 5.75 20.08
N HIS A 201 11.06 5.77 18.91
CA HIS A 201 12.04 6.81 18.57
C HIS A 201 11.58 7.77 17.46
N CYS A 202 10.38 7.58 16.90
CA CYS A 202 9.84 8.44 15.83
C CYS A 202 9.56 9.87 16.30
N GLY A 203 9.38 10.07 17.60
CA GLY A 203 9.08 11.38 18.20
C GLY A 203 7.61 11.77 18.15
N ALA A 204 6.72 10.82 17.87
CA ALA A 204 5.28 11.06 17.88
C ALA A 204 4.76 11.35 19.29
N ASP A 205 3.88 12.34 19.39
CA ASP A 205 2.96 12.45 20.51
C ASP A 205 1.68 11.66 20.19
N TRP A 206 1.47 10.55 20.89
CA TRP A 206 0.36 9.65 20.64
C TRP A 206 -1.02 10.26 20.96
N ASN A 207 -1.08 11.27 21.84
CA ASN A 207 -2.31 12.02 22.07
C ASN A 207 -2.60 12.95 20.88
N GLU A 208 -1.57 13.60 20.31
CA GLU A 208 -1.73 14.38 19.08
C GLU A 208 -2.12 13.50 17.89
N GLN A 209 -1.56 12.29 17.78
CA GLN A 209 -1.96 11.33 16.75
C GLN A 209 -3.43 10.92 16.92
N ALA A 210 -3.90 10.68 18.15
CA ALA A 210 -5.30 10.39 18.41
C ALA A 210 -6.23 11.57 18.04
N ALA A 211 -5.82 12.81 18.33
CA ALA A 211 -6.56 14.01 17.95
C ALA A 211 -6.64 14.19 16.43
N LYS A 212 -5.53 13.99 15.72
CA LYS A 212 -5.51 14.01 14.25
C LYS A 212 -6.45 12.96 13.67
N LYS A 213 -6.35 11.73 14.16
CA LYS A 213 -7.22 10.63 13.69
C LYS A 213 -8.68 10.88 14.00
N ALA A 214 -8.98 11.42 15.18
CA ALA A 214 -10.33 11.85 15.55
C ALA A 214 -10.88 12.89 14.57
N GLN A 215 -10.05 13.88 14.18
CA GLN A 215 -10.42 14.91 13.23
C GLN A 215 -10.64 14.32 11.83
N ASP A 216 -9.74 13.46 11.37
CA ASP A 216 -9.86 12.77 10.08
C ASP A 216 -11.19 12.02 9.97
N TYR A 217 -11.62 11.34 11.05
CA TYR A 217 -12.92 10.68 11.11
C TYR A 217 -14.10 11.65 11.03
N LEU A 218 -14.03 12.79 11.73
CA LEU A 218 -15.10 13.80 11.73
C LEU A 218 -15.19 14.56 10.42
N ASP A 219 -14.08 14.75 9.72
CA ASP A 219 -14.05 15.35 8.39
C ASP A 219 -14.72 14.42 7.36
N LEU A 220 -14.68 13.10 7.59
CA LEU A 220 -15.28 12.09 6.72
C LEU A 220 -16.77 11.86 7.00
N THR A 221 -17.15 11.76 8.27
CA THR A 221 -18.52 11.44 8.69
C THR A 221 -18.81 11.87 10.13
N ALA A 222 -20.09 12.06 10.45
CA ALA A 222 -20.50 12.35 11.81
C ALA A 222 -20.36 11.10 12.70
N PHE A 223 -19.72 11.28 13.86
CA PHE A 223 -19.70 10.30 14.94
C PHE A 223 -20.48 10.81 16.15
N SER A 224 -20.84 9.93 17.07
CA SER A 224 -21.13 10.32 18.45
C SER A 224 -19.82 10.34 19.24
N ARG A 225 -19.75 11.08 20.36
CA ARG A 225 -18.57 11.10 21.23
C ARG A 225 -18.10 9.69 21.59
N SER A 226 -19.01 8.84 22.06
CA SER A 226 -18.68 7.46 22.45
C SER A 226 -18.29 6.61 21.25
N GLY A 227 -18.97 6.75 20.11
CA GLY A 227 -18.63 6.01 18.89
C GLY A 227 -17.24 6.34 18.36
N LEU A 228 -16.83 7.61 18.44
CA LEU A 228 -15.49 8.01 18.02
C LEU A 228 -14.41 7.48 18.97
N ILE A 229 -14.69 7.45 20.28
CA ILE A 229 -13.79 6.82 21.27
C ILE A 229 -13.64 5.33 20.95
N ASP A 230 -14.74 4.61 20.73
CA ASP A 230 -14.71 3.18 20.43
C ASP A 230 -13.92 2.89 19.14
N GLN A 231 -14.07 3.75 18.12
CA GLN A 231 -13.33 3.63 16.86
C GLN A 231 -11.82 3.82 17.05
N LEU A 232 -11.39 4.85 17.79
CA LEU A 232 -9.98 5.07 18.06
C LEU A 232 -9.38 3.93 18.89
N VAL A 233 -10.13 3.40 19.86
CA VAL A 233 -9.70 2.22 20.64
C VAL A 233 -9.57 0.98 19.73
N TYR A 234 -10.50 0.79 18.79
CA TYR A 234 -10.42 -0.29 17.79
C TYR A 234 -9.16 -0.16 16.93
N GLU A 235 -8.78 1.05 16.53
CA GLU A 235 -7.53 1.34 15.81
C GLU A 235 -6.26 1.25 16.69
N GLY A 236 -6.40 0.88 17.96
CA GLY A 236 -5.29 0.57 18.84
C GLY A 236 -4.74 1.75 19.64
N PHE A 237 -5.46 2.87 19.70
CA PHE A 237 -5.20 3.91 20.71
C PHE A 237 -5.61 3.40 22.09
N THR A 238 -4.93 3.87 23.14
CA THR A 238 -5.41 3.62 24.51
C THR A 238 -6.72 4.37 24.73
N ASN A 239 -7.50 3.93 25.72
CA ASN A 239 -8.74 4.62 26.06
C ASN A 239 -8.48 6.11 26.41
N GLU A 240 -7.41 6.38 27.15
CA GLU A 240 -6.98 7.74 27.52
C GLU A 240 -6.61 8.59 26.28
N GLN A 241 -5.90 8.02 25.31
CA GLN A 241 -5.56 8.69 24.05
C GLN A 241 -6.82 8.97 23.21
N ALA A 242 -7.72 8.00 23.13
CA ALA A 242 -8.98 8.16 22.43
C ALA A 242 -9.84 9.26 23.07
N GLU A 243 -9.99 9.27 24.39
CA GLU A 243 -10.69 10.33 25.12
C GLU A 243 -10.06 11.70 24.91
N TYR A 244 -8.72 11.77 24.93
CA TYR A 244 -7.99 13.00 24.60
C TYR A 244 -8.32 13.46 23.18
N GLY A 245 -8.16 12.59 22.18
CA GLY A 245 -8.33 12.93 20.78
C GLY A 245 -9.74 13.43 20.47
N VAL A 246 -10.75 12.73 21.00
CA VAL A 246 -12.16 13.13 20.88
C VAL A 246 -12.43 14.48 21.55
N SER A 247 -11.85 14.75 22.72
CA SER A 247 -12.01 16.05 23.40
C SER A 247 -11.31 17.19 22.65
N ALA A 248 -10.16 16.91 22.02
CA ALA A 248 -9.39 17.89 21.26
C ALA A 248 -10.13 18.38 20.00
N VAL A 249 -11.03 17.57 19.44
CA VAL A 249 -11.83 17.91 18.25
C VAL A 249 -13.22 18.46 18.56
N GLY A 250 -13.47 18.83 19.82
CA GLY A 250 -14.64 19.64 20.21
C GLY A 250 -15.81 18.89 20.83
N TYR A 251 -15.60 17.69 21.36
CA TYR A 251 -16.58 16.97 22.21
C TYR A 251 -16.46 17.25 23.70
#